data_AF-A0A2N8P8E4-F1
#
_entry.id   AF-A0A2N8P8E4-F1
#
_cell.length_a   1.000
_cell.length_b   1.000
_cell.length_c   1.000
_cell.angle_alpha   90.00
_cell.angle_beta   90.00
_cell.angle_gamma   90.00
#
_symmetry.space_group_name_H-M   'P 1'
#
loop_
_entity.id
_entity.type
_entity.pdbx_description
1 polymer ?
#
loop_
_entity_poly.entity_id
_entity_poly.type
_entity_poly.pdbx_seq_one_letter_code
_entity_poly.pdbx_strand_id
1 'polypeptide(L)'
;MPSPVDENPLQRLADVVRRRRVELELNKIDVANGAEITIRTYMKIEDAKPVRDVTYGKIEKALGWAPGSSREVLQGGQPAVVEYLTGDTVASPVTEAELEADVAQAVTNAAVAVTDSLSASEIRKLKQAVIEELRRSGRLPKRDG
;
A
#
# COMPACT_ATOMS: atom_id res chain seq x y z
N MET A 1 -18.62 -13.73 9.93
CA MET A 1 -19.68 -12.70 9.81
C MET A 1 -19.01 -11.42 9.34
N PRO A 2 -19.44 -10.79 8.23
CA PRO A 2 -18.89 -9.48 7.87
C PRO A 2 -19.33 -8.44 8.91
N SER A 3 -18.37 -7.64 9.39
CA SER A 3 -18.60 -6.52 10.31
C SER A 3 -19.61 -5.51 9.74
N PRO A 4 -20.33 -4.75 10.57
CA PRO A 4 -21.24 -3.72 10.10
C PRO A 4 -20.42 -2.69 9.30
N VAL A 5 -20.69 -2.59 8.01
CA VAL A 5 -20.10 -1.56 7.14
C VAL A 5 -20.53 -0.21 7.71
N ASP A 6 -19.58 0.67 8.05
CA ASP A 6 -19.90 1.97 8.67
C ASP A 6 -21.00 2.72 7.91
N GLU A 7 -21.90 3.38 8.64
CA GLU A 7 -23.11 4.03 8.13
C GLU A 7 -22.87 5.27 7.26
N ASN A 8 -21.62 5.70 7.02
CA ASN A 8 -21.33 6.85 6.16
C ASN A 8 -20.00 6.74 5.38
N PRO A 9 -20.02 6.22 4.14
CA PRO A 9 -18.85 6.12 3.27
C PRO A 9 -18.07 7.43 3.06
N LEU A 10 -18.79 8.55 2.91
CA LEU A 10 -18.17 9.86 2.68
C LEU A 10 -17.45 10.35 3.93
N GLN A 11 -18.01 10.10 5.12
CA GLN A 11 -17.36 10.42 6.38
C GLN A 11 -16.08 9.61 6.56
N ARG A 12 -16.11 8.31 6.27
CA ARG A 12 -14.92 7.45 6.29
C ARG A 12 -13.82 8.01 5.38
N LEU A 13 -14.16 8.37 4.15
CA LEU A 13 -13.20 8.97 3.23
C LEU A 13 -12.65 10.29 3.76
N ALA A 14 -13.51 11.17 4.29
CA ALA A 14 -13.10 12.45 4.86
C ALA A 14 -12.09 12.28 6.00
N ASP A 15 -12.32 11.33 6.90
CA ASP A 15 -11.46 11.06 8.05
C ASP A 15 -10.10 10.49 7.61
N VAL A 16 -10.10 9.55 6.66
CA VAL A 16 -8.87 8.96 6.11
C VAL A 16 -8.05 10.01 5.35
N VAL A 17 -8.69 10.85 4.53
CA VAL A 17 -8.03 11.96 3.81
C VAL A 17 -7.42 12.95 4.80
N ARG A 18 -8.16 13.34 5.84
CA ARG A 18 -7.68 14.28 6.86
C ARG A 18 -6.48 13.74 7.60
N ARG A 19 -6.55 12.47 8.03
CA ARG A 19 -5.45 11.79 8.71
C ARG A 19 -4.20 11.74 7.83
N ARG A 20 -4.34 11.29 6.58
CA ARG A 20 -3.22 11.21 5.64
C ARG A 20 -2.59 12.56 5.35
N ARG A 21 -3.40 13.60 5.16
CA ARG A 21 -2.88 14.95 4.96
C ARG A 21 -2.02 15.41 6.14
N VAL A 22 -2.45 15.14 7.37
CA VAL A 22 -1.70 15.47 8.59
C VAL A 22 -0.42 14.64 8.70
N GLU A 23 -0.47 13.33 8.37
CA GLU A 23 0.73 12.47 8.32
C GLU A 23 1.79 12.98 7.34
N LEU A 24 1.36 13.58 6.23
CA LEU A 24 2.24 14.20 5.23
C LEU A 24 2.65 15.64 5.60
N GLU A 25 2.24 16.14 6.76
CA GLU A 25 2.46 17.52 7.21
C GLU A 25 1.95 18.59 6.23
N LEU A 26 0.97 18.25 5.39
CA LEU A 26 0.40 19.14 4.39
C LEU A 26 -0.76 19.96 4.96
N ASN A 27 -0.82 21.23 4.59
CA ASN A 27 -2.02 22.04 4.81
C ASN A 27 -3.05 21.78 3.67
N LYS A 28 -4.28 22.27 3.84
CA LYS A 28 -5.36 22.05 2.86
C LYS A 28 -5.08 22.66 1.48
N ILE A 29 -4.34 23.77 1.44
CA ILE A 29 -3.95 24.45 0.20
C ILE A 29 -2.91 23.61 -0.53
N ASP A 30 -1.96 22.99 0.17
CA ASP A 30 -0.93 22.14 -0.45
C ASP A 30 -1.57 20.96 -1.20
N VAL A 31 -2.52 20.28 -0.57
CA VAL A 31 -3.24 19.16 -1.22
C VAL A 31 -4.09 19.64 -2.39
N ALA A 32 -4.78 20.77 -2.25
CA ALA A 32 -5.56 21.35 -3.34
C ALA A 32 -4.69 21.72 -4.55
N ASN A 33 -3.52 22.31 -4.31
CA ASN A 33 -2.55 22.65 -5.34
C ASN A 33 -1.97 21.38 -5.99
N GLY A 34 -1.55 20.39 -5.21
CA GLY A 34 -1.02 19.12 -5.72
C GLY A 34 -2.04 18.31 -6.52
N ALA A 35 -3.34 18.50 -6.26
CA ALA A 35 -4.44 17.88 -6.99
C ALA A 35 -4.98 18.75 -8.14
N GLU A 36 -4.44 19.97 -8.34
CA GLU A 36 -4.92 20.94 -9.33
C GLU A 36 -6.44 21.19 -9.22
N ILE A 37 -6.91 21.45 -8.00
CA ILE A 37 -8.30 21.80 -7.68
C ILE A 37 -8.35 23.03 -6.78
N THR A 38 -9.52 23.66 -6.69
CA THR A 38 -9.71 24.76 -5.74
C THR A 38 -9.71 24.25 -4.30
N ILE A 39 -9.22 25.07 -3.35
CA ILE A 39 -9.32 24.77 -1.90
C ILE A 39 -10.77 24.49 -1.48
N ARG A 40 -11.75 25.21 -2.06
CA ARG A 40 -13.18 24.98 -1.78
C ARG A 40 -13.61 23.57 -2.20
N THR A 41 -13.12 23.07 -3.33
CA THR A 41 -13.38 21.70 -3.78
C THR A 41 -12.75 20.68 -2.84
N TYR A 42 -11.52 20.90 -2.40
CA TYR A 42 -10.86 20.02 -1.43
C TYR A 42 -11.59 20.01 -0.07
N MET A 43 -12.00 21.18 0.42
CA MET A 43 -12.76 21.27 1.68
C MET A 43 -14.07 20.47 1.66
N LYS A 44 -14.75 20.36 0.51
CA LYS A 44 -15.94 19.49 0.40
C LYS A 44 -15.61 18.04 0.74
N ILE A 45 -14.43 17.55 0.37
CA ILE A 45 -14.01 16.18 0.64
C ILE A 45 -13.80 15.97 2.13
N GLU A 46 -13.06 16.85 2.82
CA GLU A 46 -12.87 16.76 4.28
C GLU A 46 -14.13 17.09 5.12
N ASP A 47 -15.15 17.70 4.50
CA ASP A 47 -16.48 17.93 5.05
C ASP A 47 -17.46 16.76 4.78
N ALA A 48 -16.97 15.64 4.21
CA ALA A 48 -17.78 14.49 3.81
C ALA A 48 -18.92 14.82 2.81
N LYS A 49 -18.68 15.81 1.92
CA LYS A 49 -19.62 16.18 0.84
C LYS A 49 -19.21 15.52 -0.48
N PRO A 50 -20.19 15.09 -1.30
CA PRO A 50 -19.89 14.43 -2.57
C PRO A 50 -19.22 15.40 -3.55
N VAL A 51 -18.27 14.88 -4.31
CA VAL A 51 -17.63 15.54 -5.46
C VAL A 51 -17.65 14.60 -6.67
N ARG A 52 -17.17 15.07 -7.82
CA ARG A 52 -17.10 14.23 -9.03
C ARG A 52 -16.00 13.17 -8.87
N ASP A 53 -16.16 12.00 -9.49
CA ASP A 53 -15.16 10.92 -9.49
C ASP A 53 -13.77 11.37 -9.89
N VAL A 54 -13.67 12.24 -10.90
CA VAL A 54 -12.39 12.83 -11.35
C VAL A 54 -11.69 13.61 -10.22
N THR A 55 -12.43 14.22 -9.30
CA THR A 55 -11.88 14.93 -8.15
C THR A 55 -11.30 13.96 -7.13
N TYR A 56 -11.94 12.81 -6.90
CA TYR A 56 -11.37 11.76 -6.05
C TYR A 56 -10.06 11.21 -6.64
N GLY A 57 -10.01 10.96 -7.95
CA GLY A 57 -8.76 10.54 -8.61
C GLY A 57 -7.65 11.58 -8.53
N LYS A 58 -7.97 12.87 -8.61
CA LYS A 58 -6.98 13.96 -8.51
C LYS A 58 -6.33 14.05 -7.14
N ILE A 59 -7.10 13.86 -6.05
CA ILE A 59 -6.53 13.94 -4.70
C ILE A 59 -5.70 12.71 -4.32
N GLU A 60 -5.93 11.56 -4.95
CA GLU A 60 -5.14 10.35 -4.70
C GLU A 60 -3.66 10.61 -4.96
N LYS A 61 -3.33 11.22 -6.11
CA LYS A 61 -1.96 11.61 -6.44
C LYS A 61 -1.35 12.55 -5.40
N ALA A 62 -2.10 13.58 -4.99
CA ALA A 62 -1.64 14.56 -4.01
C ALA A 62 -1.42 13.98 -2.61
N LEU A 63 -2.08 12.86 -2.29
CA LEU A 63 -1.97 12.16 -1.00
C LEU A 63 -0.97 10.98 -1.05
N GLY A 64 -0.29 10.77 -2.19
CA GLY A 64 0.60 9.64 -2.42
C GLY A 64 -0.16 8.31 -2.36
N TRP A 65 -1.34 8.25 -2.96
CA TRP A 65 -2.15 7.04 -3.07
C TRP A 65 -2.17 6.49 -4.49
N ALA A 66 -2.31 5.17 -4.59
CA ALA A 66 -2.56 4.51 -5.87
C ALA A 66 -3.92 4.91 -6.43
N PRO A 67 -4.06 5.00 -7.77
CA PRO A 67 -5.35 5.25 -8.41
C PRO A 67 -6.44 4.28 -7.95
N GLY A 68 -7.61 4.81 -7.58
CA GLY A 68 -8.75 4.03 -7.10
C GLY A 68 -8.83 3.88 -5.58
N SER A 69 -7.82 4.32 -4.82
CA SER A 69 -7.80 4.25 -3.35
C SER A 69 -8.98 4.96 -2.69
N SER A 70 -9.46 6.08 -3.24
CA SER A 70 -10.65 6.77 -2.70
C SER A 70 -11.90 5.90 -2.84
N ARG A 71 -12.03 5.17 -3.95
CA ARG A 71 -13.14 4.24 -4.17
C ARG A 71 -13.07 3.06 -3.21
N GLU A 72 -11.89 2.51 -2.98
CA GLU A 72 -11.66 1.43 -2.02
C GLU A 72 -12.11 1.85 -0.61
N VAL A 73 -11.73 3.06 -0.17
CA VAL A 73 -12.17 3.61 1.12
C VAL A 73 -13.69 3.80 1.17
N LEU A 74 -14.30 4.33 0.11
CA LEU A 74 -15.77 4.43 0.03
C LEU A 74 -16.46 3.07 0.15
N GLN A 75 -15.83 1.99 -0.34
CA GLN A 75 -16.34 0.62 -0.24
C GLN A 75 -16.05 -0.06 1.11
N GLY A 76 -15.25 0.56 1.98
CA GLY A 76 -14.91 0.04 3.30
C GLY A 76 -13.52 -0.55 3.43
N GLY A 77 -12.72 -0.49 2.36
CA GLY A 77 -11.32 -0.84 2.37
C GLY A 77 -10.42 0.30 2.87
N GLN A 78 -9.13 0.16 2.60
CA GLN A 78 -8.07 1.12 2.98
C GLN A 78 -7.38 1.67 1.73
N PRO A 79 -6.84 2.90 1.76
CA PRO A 79 -6.10 3.42 0.62
C PRO A 79 -4.75 2.70 0.48
N ALA A 80 -4.30 2.52 -0.76
CA ALA A 80 -2.97 2.00 -1.03
C ALA A 80 -1.99 3.17 -1.15
N VAL A 81 -1.02 3.26 -0.23
CA VAL A 81 0.04 4.28 -0.28
C VAL A 81 1.11 3.88 -1.28
N VAL A 82 1.58 4.84 -2.08
CA VAL A 82 2.65 4.65 -3.06
C VAL A 82 3.79 5.62 -2.81
N GLU A 83 5.01 5.13 -2.98
CA GLU A 83 6.20 5.98 -3.02
C GLU A 83 6.60 6.19 -4.48
N TYR A 84 6.67 7.45 -4.89
CA TYR A 84 7.17 7.81 -6.20
C TYR A 84 8.70 7.81 -6.16
N LEU A 85 9.31 6.69 -6.57
CA LEU A 85 10.73 6.69 -6.94
C LEU A 85 10.88 7.63 -8.15
N THR A 86 11.90 8.49 -8.13
CA THR A 86 12.11 9.55 -9.11
C THR A 86 12.01 9.04 -10.57
N GLY A 87 10.88 9.33 -11.22
CA GLY A 87 10.61 9.07 -12.65
C GLY A 87 9.50 8.05 -12.88
N ASP A 88 8.29 8.52 -13.27
CA ASP A 88 7.09 7.85 -13.86
C ASP A 88 6.71 6.40 -13.43
N THR A 89 7.37 5.86 -12.42
CA THR A 89 7.28 4.46 -12.00
C THR A 89 6.73 4.46 -10.59
N VAL A 90 5.57 3.84 -10.43
CA VAL A 90 4.89 3.72 -9.14
C VAL A 90 5.35 2.40 -8.51
N ALA A 91 6.06 2.48 -7.39
CA ALA A 91 6.39 1.29 -6.59
C ALA A 91 5.51 1.29 -5.33
N SER A 92 4.86 0.15 -5.08
CA SER A 92 4.37 -0.16 -3.73
C SER A 92 5.59 -0.42 -2.85
N PRO A 93 5.69 0.18 -1.65
CA PRO A 93 6.83 -0.02 -0.77
C PRO A 93 6.73 -1.42 -0.13
N VAL A 94 7.08 -2.46 -0.88
CA VAL A 94 7.49 -3.73 -0.29
C VAL A 94 8.98 -3.58 -0.02
N THR A 95 9.37 -3.53 1.24
CA THR A 95 10.78 -3.48 1.60
C THR A 95 11.47 -4.79 1.21
N GLU A 96 12.77 -4.74 0.91
CA GLU A 96 13.55 -5.96 0.61
C GLU A 96 13.43 -7.00 1.74
N ALA A 97 13.40 -6.54 2.99
CA ALA A 97 13.25 -7.39 4.16
C ALA A 97 11.89 -8.09 4.21
N GLU A 98 10.81 -7.39 3.84
CA GLU A 98 9.46 -7.97 3.76
C GLU A 98 9.37 -9.01 2.64
N LEU A 99 9.92 -8.71 1.46
CA LEU A 99 9.92 -9.65 0.34
C LEU A 99 10.75 -10.91 0.65
N GLU A 100 11.92 -10.75 1.29
CA GLU A 100 12.74 -11.89 1.72
C GLU A 100 12.00 -12.75 2.77
N ALA A 101 11.28 -12.12 3.70
CA ALA A 101 10.48 -12.82 4.70
C ALA A 101 9.32 -13.61 4.06
N ASP A 102 8.61 -13.01 3.11
CA ASP A 102 7.48 -13.65 2.42
C ASP A 102 7.93 -14.85 1.58
N VAL A 103 9.02 -14.68 0.81
CA VAL A 103 9.61 -15.78 0.02
C VAL A 103 10.08 -16.91 0.94
N ALA A 104 10.75 -16.57 2.03
CA ALA A 104 11.20 -17.55 3.01
C ALA A 104 10.04 -18.35 3.63
N GLN A 105 8.94 -17.68 3.93
CA GLN A 105 7.76 -18.31 4.51
C GLN A 105 7.07 -19.22 3.49
N ALA A 106 6.95 -18.78 2.24
CA ALA A 106 6.38 -19.59 1.15
C ALA A 106 7.16 -20.90 0.93
N VAL A 107 8.50 -20.83 0.90
CA VAL A 107 9.36 -22.02 0.78
C VAL A 107 9.18 -22.96 1.97
N THR A 108 9.08 -22.43 3.18
CA THR A 108 8.85 -23.23 4.40
C THR A 108 7.51 -23.96 4.32
N ASN A 109 6.45 -23.25 3.95
CA ASN A 109 5.11 -23.83 3.81
C ASN A 109 5.07 -24.92 2.72
N ALA A 110 5.75 -24.70 1.60
CA ALA A 110 5.86 -25.69 0.53
C ALA A 110 6.65 -26.93 0.97
N ALA A 111 7.76 -26.75 1.70
CA ALA A 111 8.56 -27.86 2.22
C ALA A 111 7.77 -28.74 3.20
N VAL A 112 7.01 -28.12 4.12
CA VAL A 112 6.12 -28.82 5.05
C VAL A 112 4.99 -29.53 4.32
N ALA A 113 4.44 -28.95 3.25
CA ALA A 113 3.33 -29.55 2.50
C ALA A 113 3.73 -30.74 1.62
N VAL A 114 4.99 -30.81 1.19
CA VAL A 114 5.46 -31.82 0.22
C VAL A 114 6.22 -32.98 0.90
N THR A 115 6.64 -32.83 2.16
CA THR A 115 7.47 -33.83 2.84
C THR A 115 7.10 -34.04 4.30
N ASP A 116 6.91 -35.31 4.70
CA ASP A 116 6.55 -35.69 6.08
C ASP A 116 7.75 -35.75 7.05
N SER A 117 8.99 -35.57 6.57
CA SER A 117 10.20 -35.92 7.33
C SER A 117 11.35 -34.91 7.32
N LEU A 118 11.14 -33.65 6.92
CA LEU A 118 12.20 -32.65 7.04
C LEU A 118 12.35 -32.17 8.49
N SER A 119 13.57 -32.28 9.04
CA SER A 119 13.90 -31.66 10.31
C SER A 119 13.94 -30.14 10.18
N ALA A 120 13.73 -29.42 11.29
CA ALA A 120 13.80 -27.96 11.31
C ALA A 120 15.16 -27.40 10.82
N SER A 121 16.24 -28.18 10.94
CA SER A 121 17.56 -27.76 10.45
C SER A 121 17.68 -27.85 8.92
N GLU A 122 17.05 -28.85 8.31
CA GLU A 122 17.00 -29.04 6.86
C GLU A 122 16.10 -28.00 6.19
N ILE A 123 14.96 -27.67 6.82
CA ILE A 123 14.09 -26.58 6.36
C ILE A 123 14.85 -25.25 6.32
N ARG A 124 15.66 -24.95 7.34
CA ARG A 124 16.48 -23.73 7.36
C ARG A 124 17.54 -23.72 6.26
N LYS A 125 18.20 -24.84 5.99
CA LYS A 125 19.17 -24.97 4.89
C LYS A 125 18.51 -24.79 3.53
N LEU A 126 17.34 -25.40 3.33
CA LEU A 126 16.56 -25.25 2.09
C LEU A 126 16.14 -23.80 1.87
N LYS A 127 15.62 -23.13 2.92
CA LYS A 127 15.30 -21.70 2.90
C LYS A 127 16.51 -20.86 2.45
N GLN A 128 17.67 -21.07 3.06
CA GLN A 128 18.89 -20.33 2.71
C GLN A 128 19.30 -20.56 1.24
N ALA A 129 19.30 -21.82 0.79
CA ALA A 129 19.66 -22.17 -0.58
C ALA A 129 18.74 -21.53 -1.63
N VAL A 130 17.42 -21.49 -1.37
CA VAL A 130 16.45 -20.87 -2.30
C VAL A 130 16.64 -19.36 -2.37
N ILE A 131 16.79 -18.68 -1.22
CA ILE A 131 17.02 -17.23 -1.21
C ILE A 131 18.31 -16.89 -1.97
N GLU A 132 19.38 -17.67 -1.77
CA GLU A 132 20.64 -17.48 -2.48
C GLU A 132 20.52 -17.70 -3.99
N GLU A 133 19.76 -18.71 -4.43
CA GLU A 133 19.45 -18.94 -5.85
C GLU A 133 18.67 -17.78 -6.47
N LEU A 134 17.68 -17.25 -5.76
CA LEU A 134 16.88 -16.12 -6.23
C LEU A 134 17.72 -14.83 -6.33
N ARG A 135 18.67 -14.62 -5.41
CA ARG A 135 19.66 -13.54 -5.54
C ARG A 135 20.58 -13.77 -6.74
N ARG A 136 21.08 -15.00 -6.94
CA ARG A 136 21.98 -15.34 -8.05
C ARG A 136 21.31 -15.13 -9.42
N SER A 137 20.03 -15.44 -9.52
CA SER A 137 19.23 -15.27 -10.74
C SER A 137 18.68 -13.85 -10.93
N GLY A 138 18.99 -12.90 -10.04
CA GLY A 138 18.55 -11.51 -10.11
C GLY A 138 17.06 -11.30 -9.84
N ARG A 139 16.41 -12.26 -9.19
CA ARG A 139 14.98 -12.21 -8.81
C ARG A 139 14.76 -11.61 -7.42
N LEU A 140 15.81 -11.58 -6.59
CA LEU A 140 15.87 -10.79 -5.36
C LEU A 140 17.02 -9.77 -5.48
N PRO A 141 16.84 -8.54 -4.98
CA PRO A 141 17.90 -7.54 -4.94
C PRO A 141 19.09 -8.00 -4.09
N LYS A 142 20.25 -7.37 -4.31
CA LYS A 142 21.44 -7.59 -3.47
C LYS A 142 21.26 -6.79 -2.19
N ARG A 143 21.53 -7.45 -1.06
CA ARG A 143 21.53 -6.83 0.26
C ARG A 143 22.56 -5.70 0.28
N ASP A 144 22.08 -4.46 0.31
CA ASP A 144 22.94 -3.31 0.62
C ASP A 144 23.29 -3.37 2.12
N GLY A 145 24.59 -3.24 2.41
CA GLY A 145 25.17 -3.37 3.75
C GLY A 145 24.95 -2.14 4.62
#